data_AF-B0W469-F1
#
_entry.id   AF-B0W469-F1
#
_cell.length_a   1.000
_cell.length_b   1.000
_cell.length_c   1.000
_cell.angle_alpha   90.00
_cell.angle_beta   90.00
_cell.angle_gamma   90.00
#
_symmetry.space_group_name_H-M   'P 1'
#
loop_
_entity.id
_entity.type
_entity.pdbx_description
1 polymer ?
#
loop_
_entity_poly.entity_id
_entity_poly.type
_entity_poly.pdbx_seq_one_letter_code
_entity_poly.pdbx_strand_id
1 'polypeptide(L)'
;MHLGWPWMFYVRHKRQYGSNLYLPESYIIPGDGTGGGGGGGGGGGEDDDQWGPWSAPSECSRTCGGGVAHQTRECYNLGLAKLLQFTFRAARDEFYRRYLSSRNLSLSHLGFSVNKRIYLNENLTELARSIKGSALKMKKDGKLHSVFTKDGFVQVKDRAEDEARPVHSVEQLANKPFP
;
A
#
# COMPACT_ATOMS: atom_id res chain seq x y z
N MET A 1 20.12 -29.74 -8.97
CA MET A 1 21.22 -28.98 -9.59
C MET A 1 20.57 -27.81 -10.34
N HIS A 2 20.15 -26.74 -9.68
CA HIS A 2 20.89 -25.51 -9.37
C HIS A 2 21.67 -24.92 -10.55
N LEU A 3 21.07 -23.95 -11.23
CA LEU A 3 21.68 -22.75 -11.83
C LEU A 3 20.52 -21.73 -11.89
N GLY A 4 20.47 -20.58 -11.21
CA GLY A 4 21.49 -19.70 -10.68
C GLY A 4 21.08 -18.29 -11.12
N TRP A 5 20.49 -17.50 -10.23
CA TRP A 5 20.01 -16.15 -10.51
C TRP A 5 21.24 -15.22 -10.70
N PRO A 6 21.39 -14.49 -11.83
CA PRO A 6 22.50 -13.56 -11.98
C PRO A 6 22.09 -12.17 -11.50
N TRP A 7 22.44 -11.83 -10.26
CA TRP A 7 22.61 -10.43 -9.83
C TRP A 7 24.10 -10.09 -9.85
N MET A 8 24.45 -8.97 -10.49
CA MET A 8 25.55 -8.03 -10.17
C MET A 8 26.24 -7.50 -11.42
N PHE A 9 25.68 -6.45 -12.02
CA PHE A 9 26.51 -5.38 -12.58
C PHE A 9 26.43 -4.17 -11.67
N TYR A 10 27.58 -3.88 -11.05
CA TYR A 10 27.85 -2.80 -10.13
C TYR A 10 27.84 -1.48 -10.91
N VAL A 11 26.79 -0.67 -10.76
CA VAL A 11 26.82 0.74 -11.18
C VAL A 11 26.83 1.60 -9.92
N ARG A 12 28.04 1.98 -9.50
CA ARG A 12 28.28 2.91 -8.40
C ARG A 12 27.90 4.32 -8.85
N HIS A 13 26.65 4.72 -8.63
CA HIS A 13 26.21 6.09 -8.90
C HIS A 13 26.19 6.94 -7.62
N LYS A 14 26.76 8.14 -7.75
CA LYS A 14 27.08 9.11 -6.69
C LYS A 14 25.89 9.43 -5.79
N ARG A 15 26.12 9.43 -4.47
CA ARG A 15 25.29 10.13 -3.48
C ARG A 15 25.20 11.61 -3.87
N GLN A 16 24.01 12.10 -4.15
CA GLN A 16 23.70 13.51 -3.97
C GLN A 16 22.72 13.64 -2.82
N TYR A 17 23.14 14.45 -1.85
CA TYR A 17 22.39 14.84 -0.67
C TYR A 17 21.12 15.58 -1.08
N GLY A 18 20.00 15.16 -0.50
CA GLY A 18 18.70 15.82 -0.56
C GLY A 18 17.97 15.50 0.74
N SER A 19 18.51 16.02 1.83
CA SER A 19 17.91 16.01 3.17
C SER A 19 16.52 16.65 3.10
N ASN A 20 15.47 15.84 3.34
CA ASN A 20 14.13 16.18 3.90
C ASN A 20 13.00 15.20 3.51
N LEU A 21 13.28 14.05 2.89
CA LEU A 21 12.24 13.27 2.19
C LEU A 21 12.24 11.77 2.50
N TYR A 22 12.01 11.40 3.77
CA TYR A 22 11.32 10.18 4.22
C TYR A 22 11.44 10.05 5.75
N LEU A 23 10.52 9.33 6.40
CA LEU A 23 10.84 8.73 7.70
C LEU A 23 12.12 7.88 7.53
N PRO A 24 13.12 8.02 8.43
CA PRO A 24 14.40 7.34 8.28
C PRO A 24 14.25 5.81 8.17
N GLU A 25 15.29 5.19 7.60
CA GLU A 25 15.51 3.74 7.52
C GLU A 25 15.04 3.06 8.82
N SER A 26 14.09 2.13 8.71
CA SER A 26 13.39 1.44 9.80
C SER A 26 12.39 2.27 10.62
N TYR A 27 11.28 2.70 10.01
CA TYR A 27 10.04 2.92 10.76
C TYR A 27 9.13 1.70 10.59
N ILE A 28 9.29 0.73 11.49
CA ILE A 28 8.23 -0.22 11.80
C ILE A 28 7.16 0.61 12.51
N ILE A 29 5.95 0.70 11.96
CA ILE A 29 4.81 1.16 12.76
C ILE A 29 4.62 0.09 13.84
N PRO A 30 4.86 0.39 15.12
CA PRO A 30 4.51 -0.56 16.16
C PRO A 30 3.00 -0.77 16.04
N GLY A 31 2.57 -2.03 15.91
CA GLY A 31 1.26 -2.41 16.45
C GLY A 31 1.22 -1.86 17.87
N ASP A 32 0.16 -1.13 18.16
CA ASP A 32 -0.09 -0.41 19.39
C ASP A 32 0.31 -1.23 20.63
N GLY A 33 1.15 -0.62 21.46
CA GLY A 33 1.73 -1.28 22.62
C GLY A 33 0.77 -1.37 23.80
N THR A 34 0.71 -2.57 24.38
CA THR A 34 0.83 -2.83 25.82
C THR A 34 1.65 -4.14 25.90
N GLY A 35 2.73 -4.35 26.66
CA GLY A 35 3.19 -3.79 27.91
C GLY A 35 3.41 -4.95 28.90
N GLY A 36 4.61 -5.56 28.91
CA GLY A 36 5.17 -6.21 30.10
C GLY A 36 4.96 -7.73 30.30
N GLY A 37 6.09 -8.46 30.37
CA GLY A 37 6.42 -9.36 31.49
C GLY A 37 5.64 -10.67 31.72
N GLY A 38 6.31 -11.80 31.41
CA GLY A 38 6.34 -12.98 32.28
C GLY A 38 5.21 -14.02 32.17
N GLY A 39 5.60 -15.24 31.78
CA GLY A 39 5.05 -16.48 32.36
C GLY A 39 3.78 -17.07 31.74
N GLY A 40 3.97 -18.17 30.99
CA GLY A 40 3.17 -19.40 31.10
C GLY A 40 1.70 -19.40 30.65
N GLY A 41 1.46 -20.04 29.51
CA GLY A 41 0.33 -20.97 29.34
C GLY A 41 -0.99 -20.43 28.77
N GLY A 42 -1.31 -20.87 27.54
CA GLY A 42 -2.67 -21.24 27.15
C GLY A 42 -3.62 -20.14 26.64
N GLY A 43 -3.80 -20.13 25.32
CA GLY A 43 -5.11 -19.93 24.67
C GLY A 43 -5.64 -18.50 24.47
N GLY A 44 -5.75 -18.09 23.20
CA GLY A 44 -6.75 -17.14 22.72
C GLY A 44 -6.28 -15.71 22.46
N GLY A 45 -6.62 -15.17 21.29
CA GLY A 45 -6.33 -13.81 20.81
C GLY A 45 -5.08 -13.78 19.93
N GLU A 46 -5.06 -13.30 18.70
CA GLU A 46 -5.64 -12.05 18.16
C GLU A 46 -5.98 -12.17 16.64
N ASP A 47 -6.29 -13.39 16.16
CA ASP A 47 -6.50 -13.66 14.73
C ASP A 47 -7.98 -13.66 14.27
N ASP A 48 -8.94 -13.46 15.18
CA ASP A 48 -10.38 -13.65 14.89
C ASP A 48 -11.02 -12.47 14.12
N ASP A 49 -10.50 -11.25 14.25
CA ASP A 49 -11.06 -10.07 13.57
C ASP A 49 -10.81 -10.04 12.05
N GLN A 50 -9.97 -10.97 11.57
CA GLN A 50 -9.51 -11.01 10.19
C GLN A 50 -10.29 -12.00 9.31
N TRP A 51 -11.20 -12.76 9.93
CA TRP A 51 -12.00 -13.79 9.29
C TRP A 51 -13.48 -13.62 9.63
N GLY A 52 -14.32 -13.95 8.67
CA GLY A 52 -15.75 -14.11 8.88
C GLY A 52 -16.09 -15.36 9.66
N PRO A 53 -17.36 -15.47 10.08
CA PRO A 53 -17.84 -16.66 10.75
C PRO A 53 -17.64 -17.87 9.83
N TRP A 54 -17.31 -19.01 10.43
CA TRP A 54 -17.32 -20.28 9.72
C TRP A 54 -18.74 -20.60 9.21
N SER A 55 -18.81 -21.16 8.01
CA SER A 55 -20.03 -21.75 7.47
C SER A 55 -20.46 -22.94 8.32
N ALA A 56 -21.71 -23.39 8.14
CA ALA A 56 -22.11 -24.69 8.63
C ALA A 56 -21.16 -25.78 8.06
N PRO A 57 -20.83 -26.83 8.85
CA PRO A 57 -20.15 -28.01 8.33
C PRO A 57 -20.94 -28.66 7.21
N SER A 58 -20.24 -29.12 6.17
CA SER A 58 -20.83 -29.99 5.17
C SER A 58 -21.25 -31.33 5.80
N GLU A 59 -22.12 -32.05 5.09
CA GLU A 59 -22.35 -33.46 5.39
C GLU A 59 -21.02 -34.24 5.37
N CYS A 60 -20.92 -35.21 6.27
CA CYS A 60 -19.73 -36.04 6.38
C CYS A 60 -19.65 -36.94 5.14
N SER A 61 -18.45 -37.07 4.55
CA SER A 61 -18.25 -37.92 3.36
C SER A 61 -18.57 -39.40 3.58
N ARG A 62 -18.70 -39.84 4.85
CA ARG A 62 -19.13 -41.19 5.24
C ARG A 62 -20.01 -41.14 6.48
N THR A 63 -20.95 -42.08 6.54
CA THR A 63 -21.84 -42.26 7.70
C THR A 63 -21.17 -43.02 8.85
N CYS A 64 -20.07 -43.76 8.61
CA CYS A 64 -19.24 -44.38 9.64
C CYS A 64 -17.77 -44.55 9.18
N GLY A 65 -16.85 -44.75 10.13
CA GLY A 65 -15.46 -45.09 9.84
C GLY A 65 -14.50 -43.93 9.53
N GLY A 66 -14.79 -42.72 10.02
CA GLY A 66 -13.89 -41.56 9.89
C GLY A 66 -13.97 -40.83 8.55
N GLY A 67 -15.13 -40.21 8.27
CA GLY A 67 -15.31 -39.33 7.12
C GLY A 67 -14.73 -37.92 7.33
N VAL A 68 -14.79 -37.11 6.28
CA VAL A 68 -14.31 -35.72 6.27
C VAL A 68 -15.50 -34.79 6.01
N ALA A 69 -15.59 -33.71 6.78
CA ALA A 69 -16.51 -32.60 6.56
C ALA A 69 -15.70 -31.31 6.33
N HIS A 70 -16.27 -30.39 5.56
CA HIS A 70 -15.62 -29.14 5.19
C HIS A 70 -16.42 -27.95 5.70
N GLN A 71 -15.72 -26.88 6.06
CA GLN A 71 -16.29 -25.57 6.37
C GLN A 71 -15.50 -24.50 5.60
N THR A 72 -16.17 -23.43 5.23
CA THR A 72 -15.56 -22.26 4.60
C THR A 72 -15.81 -21.03 5.45
N ARG A 73 -14.92 -20.04 5.39
CA ARG A 73 -15.15 -18.73 6.01
C ARG A 73 -14.64 -17.64 5.08
N GLU A 74 -15.23 -16.47 5.17
CA GLU A 74 -14.76 -15.32 4.41
C GLU A 74 -13.49 -14.77 5.05
N CYS A 75 -12.52 -14.32 4.25
CA CYS A 75 -11.39 -13.56 4.77
C CYS A 75 -11.75 -12.08 4.66
N TYR A 76 -11.93 -11.39 5.79
CA TYR A 76 -12.26 -9.97 5.81
C TYR A 76 -11.04 -9.08 5.55
N ASN A 77 -9.85 -9.66 5.36
CA ASN A 77 -8.66 -8.95 4.94
C ASN A 77 -8.71 -8.56 3.44
N LEU A 78 -9.73 -7.81 3.05
CA LEU A 78 -9.98 -7.32 1.69
C LEU A 78 -9.71 -5.81 1.53
N GLY A 79 -9.13 -5.14 2.52
CA GLY A 79 -8.94 -3.67 2.49
C GLY A 79 -7.59 -3.13 2.94
N LEU A 80 -6.72 -3.94 3.56
CA LEU A 80 -5.45 -3.43 4.04
C LEU A 80 -4.44 -3.35 2.90
N ALA A 81 -4.19 -2.12 2.45
CA ALA A 81 -3.04 -1.80 1.63
C ALA A 81 -1.79 -2.39 2.29
N LYS A 82 -1.14 -3.35 1.62
CA LYS A 82 0.13 -3.91 2.10
C LYS A 82 1.26 -2.98 1.69
N LEU A 83 2.13 -2.65 2.64
CA LEU A 83 3.32 -1.87 2.36
C LEU A 83 4.37 -2.76 1.70
N LEU A 84 4.79 -2.38 0.49
CA LEU A 84 5.90 -3.02 -0.21
C LEU A 84 7.16 -2.19 0.00
N GLN A 85 8.09 -2.71 0.80
CA GLN A 85 9.36 -2.07 1.07
C GLN A 85 10.45 -2.59 0.13
N PHE A 86 11.24 -1.69 -0.42
CA PHE A 86 12.38 -2.00 -1.28
C PHE A 86 13.67 -1.71 -0.53
N THR A 87 14.66 -2.58 -0.67
CA THR A 87 16.03 -2.35 -0.16
C THR A 87 16.67 -1.13 -0.84
N PHE A 88 16.41 -0.94 -2.13
CA PHE A 88 17.00 0.14 -2.92
C PHE A 88 15.93 1.09 -3.46
N ARG A 89 16.13 2.39 -3.22
CA ARG A 89 15.28 3.46 -3.76
C ARG A 89 15.16 3.38 -5.29
N ALA A 90 16.27 3.14 -5.99
CA ALA A 90 16.27 3.03 -7.45
C ALA A 90 15.38 1.87 -7.94
N ALA A 91 15.40 0.72 -7.26
CA ALA A 91 14.56 -0.42 -7.63
C ALA A 91 13.07 -0.13 -7.41
N ARG A 92 12.73 0.54 -6.30
CA ARG A 92 11.37 1.04 -6.05
C ARG A 92 10.89 1.96 -7.17
N ASP A 93 11.70 2.96 -7.50
CA ASP A 93 11.34 4.01 -8.46
C ASP A 93 11.18 3.42 -9.86
N GLU A 94 12.08 2.52 -10.26
CA GLU A 94 11.98 1.80 -11.52
C GLU A 94 10.74 0.91 -11.58
N PHE A 95 10.49 0.12 -10.53
CA PHE A 95 9.32 -0.76 -10.45
C PHE A 95 8.02 0.04 -10.54
N TYR A 96 7.91 1.13 -9.78
CA TYR A 96 6.73 1.98 -9.78
C TYR A 96 6.53 2.67 -11.13
N ARG A 97 7.60 3.19 -11.76
CA ARG A 97 7.53 3.79 -13.10
C ARG A 97 7.04 2.80 -14.16
N ARG A 98 7.54 1.56 -14.14
CA ARG A 98 7.08 0.49 -15.04
C ARG A 98 5.61 0.17 -14.82
N TYR A 99 5.18 0.06 -13.56
CA TYR A 99 3.78 -0.15 -13.21
C TYR A 99 2.88 1.00 -13.69
N LEU A 100 3.28 2.26 -13.53
CA LEU A 100 2.49 3.40 -14.00
C LEU A 100 2.32 3.39 -15.53
N SER A 101 3.34 2.94 -16.26
CA SER A 101 3.32 2.84 -17.71
C SER A 101 2.45 1.70 -18.24
N SER A 102 2.43 0.53 -17.59
CA SER A 102 1.66 -0.63 -18.06
C SER A 102 0.29 -0.76 -17.41
N ARG A 103 0.15 -0.30 -16.16
CA ARG A 103 -0.98 -0.56 -15.25
C ARG A 103 -1.37 -2.04 -15.15
N ASN A 104 -0.43 -2.93 -15.47
CA ASN A 104 -0.61 -4.37 -15.50
C ASN A 104 0.28 -5.00 -14.43
N LEU A 105 -0.34 -5.34 -13.31
CA LEU A 105 0.28 -6.06 -12.20
C LEU A 105 -0.76 -6.98 -11.58
N SER A 106 -0.35 -8.20 -11.25
CA SER A 106 -1.19 -9.21 -10.63
C SER A 106 -0.35 -10.06 -9.68
N LEU A 107 -1.02 -10.85 -8.83
CA LEU A 107 -0.39 -11.75 -7.87
C LEU A 107 0.48 -12.82 -8.56
N SER A 108 0.16 -13.22 -9.79
CA SER A 108 1.00 -14.17 -10.54
C SER A 108 2.38 -13.61 -10.89
N HIS A 109 2.49 -12.29 -11.14
CA HIS A 109 3.78 -11.62 -11.34
C HIS A 109 4.67 -11.62 -10.08
N LEU A 110 4.09 -11.90 -8.91
CA LEU A 110 4.80 -12.02 -7.62
C LEU A 110 5.01 -13.49 -7.21
N GLY A 111 4.69 -14.45 -8.08
CA GLY A 111 4.92 -15.88 -7.84
C GLY A 111 3.77 -16.61 -7.14
N PHE A 112 2.60 -15.98 -6.96
CA PHE A 112 1.41 -16.67 -6.46
C PHE A 112 0.70 -17.42 -7.59
N SER A 113 0.06 -18.55 -7.27
CA SER A 113 -0.74 -19.34 -8.22
C SER A 113 -2.04 -18.64 -8.67
N VAL A 114 -2.37 -17.49 -8.08
CA VAL A 114 -3.60 -16.74 -8.31
C VAL A 114 -3.32 -15.55 -9.23
N ASN A 115 -4.14 -15.35 -10.26
CA ASN A 115 -4.05 -14.19 -11.17
C ASN A 115 -5.03 -13.07 -10.82
N LYS A 116 -4.94 -12.52 -9.59
CA LYS A 116 -5.72 -11.34 -9.18
C LYS A 116 -4.92 -10.06 -9.40
N ARG A 117 -5.57 -9.02 -9.97
CA ARG A 117 -4.96 -7.71 -10.22
C ARG A 117 -4.58 -7.02 -8.90
N ILE A 118 -3.45 -6.32 -8.91
CA ILE A 118 -2.94 -5.52 -7.78
C ILE A 118 -2.81 -4.08 -8.23
N TYR A 119 -3.15 -3.16 -7.32
CA TYR A 119 -2.92 -1.74 -7.49
C TYR A 119 -1.80 -1.27 -6.57
N LEU A 120 -0.80 -0.59 -7.15
CA LEU A 120 0.24 0.10 -6.39
C LEU A 120 -0.07 1.58 -6.36
N ASN A 121 0.15 2.18 -5.18
CA ASN A 121 0.07 3.61 -4.98
C ASN A 121 1.24 4.08 -4.12
N GLU A 122 1.57 5.37 -4.21
CA GLU A 122 2.53 5.97 -3.30
C GLU A 122 2.01 5.91 -1.86
N ASN A 123 2.90 5.60 -0.92
CA ASN A 123 2.61 5.76 0.50
C ASN A 123 2.89 7.22 0.90
N LEU A 124 1.83 8.01 1.05
CA LEU A 124 1.93 9.43 1.37
C LEU A 124 2.18 9.64 2.87
N THR A 125 2.82 10.75 3.23
CA THR A 125 2.89 11.23 4.62
C THR A 125 1.51 11.69 5.10
N GLU A 126 1.31 11.82 6.41
CA GLU A 126 0.06 12.35 6.97
C GLU A 126 -0.31 13.72 6.41
N LEU A 127 0.68 14.62 6.34
CA LEU A 127 0.50 15.93 5.72
C LEU A 127 0.05 15.82 4.26
N ALA A 128 0.74 15.01 3.44
CA ALA A 128 0.37 14.84 2.04
C ALA A 128 -1.02 14.19 1.88
N ARG A 129 -1.43 13.31 2.79
CA ARG A 129 -2.81 12.77 2.83
C ARG A 129 -3.82 13.87 3.15
N SER A 130 -3.54 14.73 4.13
CA SER A 130 -4.40 15.87 4.49
C SER A 130 -4.55 16.86 3.34
N ILE A 131 -3.44 17.21 2.68
CA ILE A 131 -3.44 18.06 1.48
C ILE A 131 -4.24 17.40 0.36
N LYS A 132 -4.03 16.10 0.09
CA LYS A 132 -4.75 15.37 -0.96
C LYS A 132 -6.25 15.31 -0.67
N GLY A 133 -6.64 15.07 0.58
CA GLY A 133 -8.04 15.07 1.00
C GLY A 133 -8.70 16.43 0.77
N SER A 134 -8.03 17.51 1.17
CA SER A 134 -8.49 18.88 0.97
C SER A 134 -8.59 19.25 -0.51
N ALA A 135 -7.59 18.89 -1.32
CA ALA A 135 -7.60 19.12 -2.76
C ALA A 135 -8.71 18.32 -3.47
N LEU A 136 -8.94 17.06 -3.10
CA LEU A 136 -10.04 16.26 -3.63
C LEU A 136 -11.41 16.85 -3.30
N LYS A 137 -11.57 17.44 -2.11
CA LYS A 137 -12.78 18.20 -1.75
C LYS A 137 -12.96 19.39 -2.69
N MET A 138 -11.93 20.19 -2.93
CA MET A 138 -11.98 21.31 -3.87
C MET A 138 -12.28 20.87 -5.32
N LYS A 139 -11.75 19.72 -5.75
CA LYS A 139 -12.09 19.14 -7.06
C LYS A 139 -13.57 18.75 -7.13
N LYS A 140 -14.12 18.15 -6.06
CA LYS A 140 -15.54 17.83 -5.96
C LYS A 140 -16.41 19.09 -6.01
N ASP A 141 -15.95 20.18 -5.39
CA ASP A 141 -16.61 21.49 -5.39
C ASP A 141 -16.42 22.25 -6.72
N GLY A 142 -15.76 21.65 -7.73
CA GLY A 142 -15.54 22.26 -9.04
C GLY A 142 -14.44 23.32 -9.09
N LYS A 143 -13.69 23.52 -8.00
CA LYS A 143 -12.61 24.53 -7.90
C LYS A 143 -11.27 24.08 -8.49
N LEU A 144 -11.10 22.78 -8.70
CA LEU A 144 -9.90 22.18 -9.29
C LEU A 144 -10.29 21.19 -10.38
N HIS A 145 -9.55 21.16 -11.48
CA HIS A 145 -9.73 20.20 -12.55
C HIS A 145 -9.15 18.82 -12.19
N SER A 146 -7.90 18.79 -11.70
CA SER A 146 -7.18 17.54 -11.43
C SER A 146 -6.43 17.57 -10.10
N VAL A 147 -6.37 16.39 -9.46
CA VAL A 147 -5.64 16.15 -8.22
C VAL A 147 -5.02 14.77 -8.32
N PHE A 148 -3.70 14.69 -8.23
CA PHE A 148 -2.94 13.44 -8.30
C PHE A 148 -1.67 13.56 -7.46
N THR A 149 -0.93 12.47 -7.33
CA THR A 149 0.37 12.49 -6.65
C THR A 149 1.46 12.18 -7.64
N LYS A 150 2.59 12.87 -7.50
CA LYS A 150 3.78 12.66 -8.30
C LYS A 150 4.98 13.01 -7.44
N ASP A 151 5.97 12.12 -7.40
CA ASP A 151 7.22 12.32 -6.68
C ASP A 151 7.03 12.67 -5.19
N GLY A 152 6.00 12.08 -4.55
CA GLY A 152 5.66 12.33 -3.14
C GLY A 152 4.86 13.60 -2.86
N PHE A 153 4.60 14.43 -3.88
CA PHE A 153 3.85 15.67 -3.75
C PHE A 153 2.43 15.53 -4.27
N VAL A 154 1.49 16.21 -3.61
CA VAL A 154 0.15 16.41 -4.17
C VAL A 154 0.27 17.46 -5.27
N GLN A 155 -0.11 17.07 -6.48
CA GLN A 155 -0.14 17.90 -7.66
C GLN A 155 -1.59 18.26 -7.98
N VAL A 156 -1.83 19.52 -8.28
CA VAL A 156 -3.16 20.00 -8.67
C VAL A 156 -3.09 20.75 -9.99
N LYS A 157 -4.21 20.73 -10.73
CA LYS A 157 -4.43 21.60 -11.88
C LYS A 157 -5.72 22.37 -11.68
N ASP A 158 -5.67 23.68 -11.90
CA ASP A 158 -6.85 24.54 -11.81
C ASP A 158 -7.72 24.31 -13.08
N ARG A 159 -7.11 24.22 -14.27
CA ARG A 159 -7.74 23.85 -15.56
C ARG A 159 -7.10 22.62 -16.22
N ALA A 160 -7.63 22.14 -17.35
CA ALA A 160 -7.11 20.94 -18.01
C ALA A 160 -5.73 21.15 -18.65
N GLU A 161 -5.56 22.32 -19.24
CA GLU A 161 -4.40 22.76 -20.01
C GLU A 161 -3.25 23.20 -19.10
N ASP A 162 -3.57 23.65 -17.89
CA ASP A 162 -2.60 24.14 -16.93
C ASP A 162 -1.52 23.08 -16.61
N GLU A 163 -0.29 23.56 -16.40
CA GLU A 163 0.76 22.73 -15.84
C GLU A 163 0.42 22.37 -14.38
N ALA A 164 0.77 21.15 -13.99
CA ALA A 164 0.50 20.69 -12.63
C ALA A 164 1.43 21.39 -11.63
N ARG A 165 0.85 21.91 -10.56
CA ARG A 165 1.59 22.59 -9.49
C ARG A 165 1.62 21.76 -8.20
N PRO A 166 2.79 21.67 -7.53
CA PRO A 166 2.88 21.01 -6.24
C PRO A 166 2.23 21.85 -5.15
N VAL A 167 1.63 21.16 -4.17
CA VAL A 167 1.01 21.75 -2.99
C VAL A 167 1.70 21.22 -1.75
N HIS A 168 2.17 22.12 -0.89
CA HIS A 168 2.99 21.81 0.27
C HIS A 168 2.27 21.98 1.61
N SER A 169 1.12 22.65 1.62
CA SER A 169 0.29 22.82 2.81
C SER A 169 -1.19 22.91 2.47
N VAL A 170 -2.07 22.74 3.46
CA VAL A 170 -3.52 22.83 3.27
C VAL A 170 -3.94 24.30 3.04
N GLU A 171 -3.23 25.25 3.64
CA GLU A 171 -3.50 26.69 3.54
C GLU A 171 -3.20 27.22 2.14
N GLN A 172 -2.21 26.66 1.45
CA GLN A 172 -1.90 26.99 0.05
C GLN A 172 -3.08 26.71 -0.89
N LEU A 173 -3.96 25.77 -0.53
CA LEU A 173 -5.20 25.49 -1.26
C LEU A 173 -6.30 26.53 -0.98
N ALA A 174 -6.31 27.10 0.23
CA ALA A 174 -7.30 28.08 0.67
C ALA A 174 -6.98 29.52 0.19
N ASN A 175 -5.70 29.86 0.06
CA ASN A 175 -5.22 31.25 -0.04
C ASN A 175 -4.89 31.76 -1.46
N LYS A 176 -5.39 31.17 -2.55
CA LYS A 176 -5.25 31.85 -3.85
C LYS A 176 -6.25 33.02 -3.94
N PRO A 177 -5.80 34.28 -4.11
CA PRO A 177 -6.68 35.35 -4.53
C PRO A 177 -7.09 35.07 -5.98
N PHE A 178 -8.39 35.18 -6.24
CA PHE A 178 -8.92 35.26 -7.60
C PHE A 178 -8.33 36.52 -8.25
N PRO A 179 -7.66 36.44 -9.42
CA PRO A 179 -7.55 37.60 -10.28
C PRO A 179 -8.92 37.98 -10.84
#